data_AF-A0A0T6W4B4-F1
#
_entry.id   AF-A0A0T6W4B4-F1
#
_cell.length_a   1.000
_cell.length_b   1.000
_cell.length_c   1.000
_cell.angle_alpha   90.00
_cell.angle_beta   90.00
_cell.angle_gamma   90.00
#
_symmetry.space_group_name_H-M   'P 1'
#
loop_
_entity.id
_entity.type
_entity.pdbx_description
1 polymer ?
#
loop_
_entity_poly.entity_id
_entity_poly.type
_entity_poly.pdbx_seq_one_letter_code
_entity_poly.pdbx_strand_id
1 'polypeptide(L)'
;MKINGYIVSAIILIVVVVAVYFVNFYLVNGYRISSESAVWSSFGDYFGGVLGPLLSFLSIVLLIKSLTLQNEANQTLKVELKNSEKTEKLRSFEALFFNMIESQKTLFESFRVKINADQGQVVFSGAEAVIAVEDVIEEIRVSGGDDQKVKSFLEEIDSNDQLFGLTRCFYVIVMMIIERLTSSEGFSSQERMYHLKTLVNFTNFAQLRLVFICIQFMDFESTKYLKSSIEFQDVMNELGMNFELY
;
A
#
# COMPACT_ATOMS: atom_id res chain seq x y z
N MET A 1 19.37 -39.39 4.60
CA MET A 1 19.22 -38.92 6.00
C MET A 1 20.61 -38.61 6.54
N LYS A 2 21.00 -37.34 6.69
CA LYS A 2 22.30 -37.00 7.29
C LYS A 2 22.19 -37.24 8.79
N ILE A 3 22.87 -38.25 9.30
CA ILE A 3 22.95 -38.51 10.74
C ILE A 3 23.67 -37.32 11.36
N ASN A 4 23.00 -36.63 12.28
CA ASN A 4 23.49 -35.41 12.90
C ASN A 4 24.72 -35.75 13.77
N GLY A 5 25.89 -35.18 13.49
CA GLY A 5 27.17 -35.58 14.12
C GLY A 5 27.16 -35.53 15.66
N TYR A 6 26.37 -34.62 16.23
CA TYR A 6 26.15 -34.49 17.67
C TYR A 6 25.48 -35.73 18.31
N ILE A 7 24.61 -36.42 17.56
CA ILE A 7 23.92 -37.63 18.04
C ILE A 7 24.93 -38.79 18.09
N VAL A 8 25.81 -38.90 17.08
CA VAL A 8 26.85 -39.94 17.04
C VAL A 8 27.85 -39.74 18.17
N SER A 9 28.30 -38.51 18.42
CA SER A 9 29.20 -38.21 19.54
C SER A 9 28.57 -38.51 20.89
N ALA A 10 27.27 -38.21 21.07
CA ALA A 10 26.57 -38.50 22.31
C ALA A 10 26.47 -40.02 22.58
N ILE A 11 26.17 -40.81 21.55
CA ILE A 11 26.11 -42.28 21.64
C ILE A 11 27.48 -42.86 21.99
N ILE A 12 28.56 -42.39 21.33
CA ILE A 12 29.93 -42.84 21.62
C ILE A 12 30.30 -42.54 23.07
N LEU A 13 29.98 -41.34 23.57
CA LEU A 13 30.24 -40.94 24.96
C LEU A 13 29.51 -41.85 25.96
N ILE A 14 28.24 -42.17 25.71
CA ILE A 14 27.46 -43.11 26.55
C ILE A 14 28.13 -44.48 26.58
N VAL A 15 28.51 -45.02 25.42
CA VAL A 15 29.17 -46.34 25.31
C VAL A 15 30.51 -46.34 26.04
N VAL A 16 31.31 -45.27 25.91
CA VAL A 16 32.60 -45.13 26.61
C VAL A 16 32.41 -45.10 28.12
N VAL A 17 31.44 -44.33 28.63
CA VAL A 17 31.16 -44.28 30.08
C VAL A 17 30.75 -45.65 30.61
N VAL A 18 29.87 -46.36 29.92
CA VAL A 18 29.46 -47.72 30.28
C VAL A 18 30.65 -48.69 30.24
N ALA A 19 31.49 -48.60 29.21
CA ALA A 19 32.68 -49.44 29.07
C ALA A 19 33.72 -49.18 30.18
N VAL A 20 33.96 -47.92 30.54
CA VAL A 20 34.87 -47.55 31.65
C VAL A 20 34.36 -48.08 32.98
N TYR A 21 33.05 -47.97 33.25
CA TYR A 21 32.43 -48.52 34.45
C TYR A 21 32.57 -50.04 34.49
N PHE A 22 32.33 -50.72 33.36
CA PHE A 22 32.51 -52.16 33.23
C PHE A 22 33.95 -52.58 33.53
N VAL A 23 34.95 -51.92 32.93
CA VAL A 23 36.38 -52.21 33.16
C VAL A 23 36.76 -52.00 34.63
N ASN A 24 36.33 -50.90 35.25
CA ASN A 24 36.70 -50.57 36.62
C ASN A 24 36.11 -51.56 37.65
N PHE A 25 34.82 -51.87 37.55
CA PHE A 25 34.15 -52.71 38.54
C PHE A 25 34.37 -54.22 38.31
N TYR A 26 34.40 -54.66 37.05
CA TYR A 26 34.54 -56.08 36.71
C TYR A 26 36.00 -56.54 36.59
N LEU A 27 36.86 -55.79 35.87
CA LEU A 27 38.23 -56.22 35.59
C LEU A 27 39.24 -55.78 36.66
N VAL A 28 39.12 -54.56 37.20
CA VAL A 28 40.09 -54.02 38.17
C VAL A 28 39.76 -54.44 39.60
N ASN A 29 38.50 -54.30 40.02
CA ASN A 29 38.07 -54.57 41.39
C ASN A 29 37.54 -56.00 41.63
N GLY A 30 37.39 -56.82 40.58
CA GLY A 30 37.02 -58.23 40.68
C GLY A 30 35.60 -58.51 41.20
N TYR A 31 34.71 -57.51 41.20
CA TYR A 31 33.32 -57.70 41.59
C TYR A 31 32.59 -58.58 40.57
N ARG A 32 31.88 -59.61 41.05
CA ARG A 32 31.01 -60.42 40.20
C ARG A 32 29.71 -59.67 39.95
N ILE A 33 29.18 -59.77 38.72
CA ILE A 33 27.82 -59.32 38.41
C ILE A 33 26.86 -60.04 39.36
N SER A 34 26.05 -59.26 40.08
CA SER A 34 25.06 -59.83 40.98
C SER A 34 24.06 -60.67 40.19
N SER A 35 23.85 -61.93 40.61
CA SER A 35 22.79 -62.81 40.10
C SER A 35 21.43 -62.53 40.74
N GLU A 36 21.39 -61.68 41.78
CA GLU A 36 20.16 -61.33 42.48
C GLU A 36 19.44 -60.20 41.74
N SER A 37 18.24 -60.50 41.27
CA SER A 37 17.39 -59.53 40.57
C SER A 37 17.04 -58.31 41.42
N ALA A 38 17.04 -58.43 42.75
CA ALA A 38 16.75 -57.33 43.67
C ALA A 38 17.78 -56.19 43.59
N VAL A 39 19.07 -56.52 43.43
CA VAL A 39 20.15 -55.51 43.32
C VAL A 39 20.02 -54.70 42.03
N TRP A 40 19.65 -55.35 40.94
CA TRP A 40 19.36 -54.69 39.66
C TRP A 40 18.12 -53.82 39.71
N SER A 41 17.08 -54.24 40.45
CA SER A 41 15.89 -53.41 40.71
C SER A 41 16.28 -52.13 41.44
N SER A 42 17.02 -52.22 42.55
CA SER A 42 17.44 -51.04 43.34
C SER A 42 18.38 -50.11 42.56
N PHE A 43 19.24 -50.64 41.70
CA PHE A 43 20.06 -49.83 40.80
C PHE A 43 19.21 -49.08 39.76
N GLY A 44 18.23 -49.77 39.17
CA GLY A 44 17.25 -49.17 38.27
C GLY A 44 16.44 -48.06 38.95
N ASP A 45 16.02 -48.28 40.20
CA ASP A 45 15.29 -47.29 41.01
C ASP A 45 16.12 -46.04 41.30
N TYR A 46 17.41 -46.20 41.64
CA TYR A 46 18.33 -45.07 41.83
C TYR A 46 18.54 -44.29 40.52
N PHE A 47 18.85 -44.98 39.43
CA PHE A 47 19.10 -44.36 38.14
C PHE A 47 17.84 -43.67 37.59
N GLY A 48 16.68 -44.31 37.70
CA GLY A 48 15.38 -43.73 37.36
C GLY A 48 15.01 -42.55 38.25
N GLY A 49 15.31 -42.61 39.55
CA GLY A 49 15.09 -41.53 40.51
C GLY A 49 15.93 -40.28 40.26
N VAL A 50 17.11 -40.42 39.65
CA VAL A 50 17.98 -39.28 39.24
C VAL A 50 17.63 -38.81 37.83
N LEU A 51 17.42 -39.73 36.88
CA LEU A 51 17.11 -39.37 35.49
C LEU A 51 15.73 -38.73 35.34
N GLY A 52 14.73 -39.17 36.09
CA GLY A 52 13.37 -38.63 36.03
C GLY A 52 13.35 -37.11 36.23
N PRO A 53 13.87 -36.59 37.36
CA PRO A 53 13.99 -35.15 37.59
C PRO A 53 14.86 -34.42 36.56
N LEU A 54 15.98 -35.01 36.13
CA LEU A 54 16.87 -34.39 35.13
C LEU A 54 16.19 -34.25 33.76
N LEU A 55 15.51 -35.30 33.29
CA LEU A 55 14.76 -35.28 32.03
C LEU A 55 13.53 -34.38 32.14
N SER A 56 12.89 -34.31 33.31
CA SER A 56 11.76 -33.40 33.57
C SER A 56 12.22 -31.95 33.49
N PHE A 57 13.35 -31.60 34.12
CA PHE A 57 13.96 -30.28 34.01
C PHE A 57 14.31 -29.93 32.56
N LEU A 58 14.97 -30.85 31.84
CA LEU A 58 15.28 -30.64 30.42
C LEU A 58 14.02 -30.42 29.58
N SER A 59 12.96 -31.18 29.85
CA SER A 59 11.67 -31.03 29.17
C SER A 59 11.06 -29.66 29.41
N ILE A 60 11.12 -29.14 30.64
CA ILE A 60 10.68 -27.78 30.98
C ILE A 60 11.51 -26.74 30.23
N VAL A 61 12.85 -26.88 30.19
CA VAL A 61 13.74 -25.97 29.45
C VAL A 61 13.42 -25.95 27.96
N LEU A 62 13.23 -27.12 27.35
CA LEU A 62 12.86 -27.24 25.94
C LEU A 62 11.48 -26.64 25.67
N LEU A 63 10.51 -26.84 26.57
CA LEU A 63 9.18 -26.26 26.47
C LEU A 63 9.23 -24.73 26.54
N ILE A 64 9.98 -24.17 27.49
CA ILE A 64 10.19 -22.72 27.60
C ILE A 64 10.80 -22.18 26.31
N LYS A 65 11.86 -22.82 25.80
CA LYS A 65 12.50 -22.42 24.54
C LYS A 65 11.52 -22.48 23.36
N SER A 66 10.70 -23.52 23.28
CA SER A 66 9.67 -23.65 22.24
C SER A 66 8.63 -22.54 22.32
N LEU A 67 8.16 -22.20 23.53
CA LEU A 67 7.21 -21.12 23.76
C LEU A 67 7.80 -19.76 23.38
N THR A 68 9.07 -19.50 23.71
CA THR A 68 9.76 -18.27 23.31
C THR A 68 9.82 -18.15 21.79
N LEU A 69 10.28 -19.18 21.09
CA LEU A 69 10.35 -19.18 19.62
C LEU A 69 8.97 -19.00 18.98
N GLN A 70 7.94 -19.64 19.54
CA GLN A 70 6.57 -19.49 19.06
C GLN A 70 6.04 -18.06 19.27
N ASN A 71 6.35 -17.43 20.41
CA ASN A 71 5.97 -16.05 20.68
C ASN A 71 6.67 -15.07 19.74
N GLU A 72 7.96 -15.24 19.48
CA GLU A 72 8.72 -14.44 18.51
C GLU A 72 8.12 -14.58 17.10
N ALA A 73 7.88 -15.82 16.65
CA ALA A 73 7.26 -16.07 15.35
C ALA A 73 5.87 -15.42 15.25
N ASN A 74 5.05 -15.49 16.30
CA ASN A 74 3.74 -14.84 16.35
C ASN A 74 3.84 -13.31 16.28
N GLN A 75 4.85 -12.70 16.90
CA GLN A 75 5.07 -11.25 16.80
C GLN A 75 5.47 -10.85 15.39
N THR A 76 6.40 -11.58 14.76
CA THR A 76 6.80 -11.35 13.37
C THR A 76 5.63 -11.49 12.41
N LEU A 77 4.83 -12.57 12.55
CA LEU A 77 3.63 -12.79 11.73
C LEU A 77 2.61 -11.65 11.87
N LYS A 78 2.41 -11.11 13.07
CA LYS A 78 1.50 -9.97 13.26
C LYS A 78 1.98 -8.71 12.54
N VAL A 79 3.30 -8.45 12.53
CA VAL A 79 3.88 -7.32 11.80
C VAL A 79 3.76 -7.53 10.29
N GLU A 80 4.07 -8.73 9.81
CA GLU A 80 3.97 -9.09 8.39
C GLU A 80 2.53 -8.99 7.88
N LEU A 81 1.54 -9.46 8.65
CA LEU A 81 0.12 -9.32 8.31
C LEU A 81 -0.30 -7.85 8.19
N LYS A 82 0.10 -6.98 9.12
CA LYS A 82 -0.19 -5.54 9.02
C LYS A 82 0.43 -4.89 7.79
N ASN A 83 1.67 -5.24 7.48
CA ASN A 83 2.35 -4.73 6.29
C ASN A 83 1.69 -5.25 4.99
N SER A 84 1.27 -6.51 4.98
CA SER A 84 0.54 -7.12 3.87
C SER A 84 -0.80 -6.44 3.65
N GLU A 85 -1.56 -6.17 4.71
CA GLU A 85 -2.85 -5.46 4.64
C GLU A 85 -2.67 -4.05 4.06
N LYS A 86 -1.67 -3.28 4.54
CA LYS A 86 -1.35 -1.96 3.95
C LYS A 86 -1.00 -2.08 2.47
N THR A 87 -0.18 -3.06 2.10
CA THR A 87 0.25 -3.28 0.71
C THR A 87 -0.93 -3.64 -0.19
N GLU A 88 -1.85 -4.46 0.28
CA GLU A 88 -3.06 -4.84 -0.46
C GLU A 88 -4.03 -3.67 -0.63
N LYS A 89 -4.24 -2.86 0.41
CA LYS A 89 -5.00 -1.61 0.33
C LYS A 89 -4.42 -0.66 -0.70
N LEU A 90 -3.09 -0.48 -0.70
CA LEU A 90 -2.41 0.37 -1.68
C LEU A 90 -2.58 -0.18 -3.10
N ARG A 91 -2.36 -1.48 -3.32
CA ARG A 91 -2.54 -2.11 -4.64
C ARG A 91 -3.97 -1.96 -5.17
N SER A 92 -4.97 -2.16 -4.31
CA SER A 92 -6.39 -2.00 -4.65
C SER A 92 -6.70 -0.54 -5.00
N PHE A 93 -6.17 0.40 -4.21
CA PHE A 93 -6.27 1.82 -4.50
C PHE A 93 -5.62 2.20 -5.83
N GLU A 94 -4.37 1.79 -6.10
CA GLU A 94 -3.65 2.09 -7.34
C GLU A 94 -4.37 1.54 -8.56
N ALA A 95 -4.91 0.31 -8.47
CA ALA A 95 -5.71 -0.26 -9.54
C ALA A 95 -6.95 0.60 -9.85
N LEU A 96 -7.69 1.04 -8.83
CA LEU A 96 -8.83 1.94 -9.02
C LEU A 96 -8.39 3.31 -9.56
N PHE A 97 -7.28 3.85 -9.04
CA PHE A 97 -6.70 5.13 -9.44
C PHE A 97 -6.36 5.19 -10.92
N PHE A 98 -5.59 4.22 -11.42
CA PHE A 98 -5.22 4.18 -12.84
C PHE A 98 -6.41 3.90 -13.75
N ASN A 99 -7.38 3.08 -13.30
CA ASN A 99 -8.63 2.89 -14.05
C ASN A 99 -9.45 4.19 -14.15
N MET A 100 -9.46 5.01 -13.10
CA MET A 100 -10.14 6.31 -13.13
C MET A 100 -9.42 7.31 -14.03
N ILE A 101 -8.08 7.33 -14.05
CA ILE A 101 -7.31 8.15 -15.01
C ILE A 101 -7.64 7.76 -16.46
N GLU A 102 -7.72 6.45 -16.76
CA GLU A 102 -8.06 6.00 -18.11
C GLU A 102 -9.51 6.35 -18.50
N SER A 103 -10.45 6.20 -17.56
CA SER A 103 -11.85 6.62 -17.74
C SER A 103 -11.96 8.13 -17.98
N GLN A 104 -11.23 8.92 -17.20
CA GLN A 104 -11.13 10.37 -17.35
C GLN A 104 -10.59 10.76 -18.74
N LYS A 105 -9.54 10.08 -19.19
CA LYS A 105 -8.94 10.29 -20.52
C LYS A 105 -9.93 9.97 -21.63
N THR A 106 -10.64 8.83 -21.53
CA THR A 106 -11.69 8.44 -22.48
C THR A 106 -12.81 9.49 -22.53
N LEU A 107 -13.23 10.00 -21.37
CA LEU A 107 -14.24 11.05 -21.29
C LEU A 107 -13.75 12.33 -21.99
N PHE A 108 -12.49 12.72 -21.79
CA PHE A 108 -11.88 13.87 -22.45
C PHE A 108 -11.77 13.71 -23.97
N GLU A 109 -11.39 12.53 -24.46
CA GLU A 109 -11.37 12.23 -25.89
C GLU A 109 -12.76 12.30 -26.54
N SER A 110 -13.83 12.14 -25.75
CA SER A 110 -15.22 12.30 -26.17
C SER A 110 -15.78 13.72 -26.06
N PHE A 111 -15.03 14.65 -25.46
CA PHE A 111 -15.42 16.06 -25.33
C PHE A 111 -15.63 16.71 -26.70
N ARG A 112 -16.76 17.38 -26.90
CA ARG A 112 -17.14 18.05 -28.14
C ARG A 112 -17.73 19.42 -27.85
N VAL A 113 -17.28 20.43 -28.59
CA VAL A 113 -17.83 21.79 -28.52
C VAL A 113 -18.28 22.21 -29.91
N LYS A 114 -19.45 22.86 -29.98
CA LYS A 114 -19.98 23.44 -31.21
C LYS A 114 -19.76 24.94 -31.15
N ILE A 115 -19.01 25.49 -32.11
CA ILE A 115 -18.76 26.94 -32.21
C ILE A 115 -19.29 27.43 -33.55
N ASN A 116 -19.96 28.57 -33.53
CA ASN A 116 -20.46 29.23 -34.74
C ASN A 116 -19.27 29.90 -35.44
N ALA A 117 -18.94 29.46 -36.65
CA ALA A 117 -17.98 30.10 -37.53
C ALA A 117 -18.71 30.77 -38.72
N ASP A 118 -18.00 31.62 -39.47
CA ASP A 118 -18.54 32.37 -40.62
C ASP A 118 -19.24 31.49 -41.68
N GLN A 119 -18.92 30.19 -41.74
CA GLN A 119 -19.48 29.22 -42.70
C GLN A 119 -20.45 28.21 -42.07
N GLY A 120 -20.87 28.40 -40.82
CA GLY A 120 -21.78 27.53 -40.08
C GLY A 120 -21.20 26.98 -38.78
N GLN A 121 -21.88 26.01 -38.16
CA GLN A 121 -21.41 25.39 -36.92
C GLN A 121 -20.30 24.37 -37.19
N VAL A 122 -19.14 24.58 -36.58
CA VAL A 122 -18.02 23.63 -36.60
C VAL A 122 -17.98 22.90 -35.26
N VAL A 123 -17.76 21.58 -35.30
CA VAL A 123 -17.64 20.73 -34.12
C VAL A 123 -16.16 20.42 -33.89
N PHE A 124 -15.64 20.84 -32.74
CA PHE A 124 -14.30 20.52 -32.30
C PHE A 124 -14.33 19.37 -31.28
N SER A 125 -13.21 18.66 -31.13
CA SER A 125 -13.08 17.51 -30.23
C SER A 125 -11.80 17.56 -29.41
N GLY A 126 -11.80 16.97 -28.21
CA GLY A 126 -10.57 16.73 -27.45
C GLY A 126 -9.76 18.01 -27.22
N ALA A 127 -8.47 17.99 -27.57
CA ALA A 127 -7.59 19.14 -27.39
C ALA A 127 -7.97 20.33 -28.28
N GLU A 128 -8.43 20.09 -29.51
CA GLU A 128 -8.90 21.14 -30.42
C GLU A 128 -10.14 21.83 -29.88
N ALA A 129 -11.03 21.11 -29.18
CA ALA A 129 -12.18 21.71 -28.52
C ALA A 129 -11.77 22.66 -27.39
N VAL A 130 -10.73 22.31 -26.63
CA VAL A 130 -10.20 23.19 -25.58
C VAL A 130 -9.61 24.47 -26.18
N ILE A 131 -8.80 24.35 -27.24
CA ILE A 131 -8.23 25.52 -27.93
C ILE A 131 -9.36 26.44 -28.42
N ALA A 132 -10.38 25.87 -29.06
CA ALA A 132 -11.49 26.65 -29.57
C ALA A 132 -12.30 27.35 -28.45
N VAL A 133 -12.42 26.73 -27.26
CA VAL A 133 -13.00 27.38 -26.07
C VAL A 133 -12.11 28.53 -25.59
N GLU A 134 -10.80 28.34 -25.54
CA GLU A 134 -9.83 29.37 -25.14
C GLU A 134 -9.84 30.57 -26.09
N ASP A 135 -9.88 30.33 -27.40
CA ASP A 135 -9.94 31.38 -28.42
C ASP A 135 -11.18 32.26 -28.23
N VAL A 136 -12.35 31.67 -27.95
CA VAL A 136 -13.58 32.45 -27.68
C VAL A 136 -13.48 33.22 -26.37
N ILE A 137 -12.86 32.65 -25.34
CA ILE A 137 -12.61 33.37 -24.08
C ILE A 137 -11.71 34.59 -24.34
N GLU A 138 -10.66 34.42 -25.13
CA GLU A 138 -9.76 35.51 -25.51
C GLU A 138 -10.50 36.61 -26.29
N GLU A 139 -11.34 36.24 -27.25
CA GLU A 139 -12.19 37.19 -28.00
C GLU A 139 -13.14 37.99 -27.09
N ILE A 140 -13.75 37.33 -26.10
CA ILE A 140 -14.60 37.99 -25.09
C ILE A 140 -13.77 39.01 -24.30
N ARG A 141 -12.55 38.65 -23.88
CA ARG A 141 -11.66 39.53 -23.11
C ARG A 141 -11.17 40.73 -23.93
N VAL A 142 -10.73 40.51 -25.16
CA VAL A 142 -10.31 41.57 -26.09
C VAL A 142 -11.46 42.55 -26.35
N SER A 143 -12.70 42.06 -26.39
CA SER A 143 -13.91 42.86 -26.53
C SER A 143 -14.34 43.58 -25.23
N GLY A 144 -13.54 43.51 -24.16
CA GLY A 144 -13.84 44.12 -22.86
C GLY A 144 -14.90 43.39 -22.05
N GLY A 145 -15.08 42.08 -22.28
CA GLY A 145 -15.99 41.24 -21.53
C GLY A 145 -15.50 40.90 -20.12
N ASP A 146 -16.43 40.89 -19.17
CA ASP A 146 -16.19 40.50 -17.79
C ASP A 146 -16.32 38.98 -17.60
N ASP A 147 -15.99 38.50 -16.39
CA ASP A 147 -16.05 37.08 -16.01
C ASP A 147 -17.47 36.51 -16.17
N GLN A 148 -18.48 37.37 -16.04
CA GLN A 148 -19.88 36.98 -16.19
C GLN A 148 -20.20 36.58 -17.63
N LYS A 149 -19.67 37.29 -18.63
CA LYS A 149 -19.82 36.89 -20.05
C LYS A 149 -19.12 35.57 -20.34
N VAL A 150 -17.91 35.37 -19.81
CA VAL A 150 -17.18 34.10 -19.96
C VAL A 150 -17.98 32.96 -19.35
N LYS A 151 -18.49 33.15 -18.13
CA LYS A 151 -19.34 32.17 -17.46
C LYS A 151 -20.59 31.83 -18.29
N SER A 152 -21.31 32.83 -18.82
CA SER A 152 -22.49 32.59 -19.64
C SER A 152 -22.18 31.82 -20.93
N PHE A 153 -21.03 32.08 -21.57
CA PHE A 153 -20.55 31.29 -22.70
C PHE A 153 -20.28 29.83 -22.31
N LEU A 154 -19.58 29.61 -21.20
CA LEU A 154 -19.27 28.27 -20.70
C LEU A 154 -20.54 27.49 -20.34
N GLU A 155 -21.54 28.13 -19.74
CA GLU A 155 -22.85 27.55 -19.47
C GLU A 155 -23.62 27.19 -20.75
N GLU A 156 -23.48 27.98 -21.83
CA GLU A 156 -24.11 27.70 -23.12
C GLU A 156 -23.50 26.46 -23.81
N ILE A 157 -22.16 26.35 -23.82
CA ILE A 157 -21.49 25.19 -24.42
C ILE A 157 -21.66 23.91 -23.58
N ASP A 158 -21.90 24.04 -22.27
CA ASP A 158 -22.10 22.90 -21.37
C ASP A 158 -23.53 22.33 -21.36
N SER A 159 -24.32 22.58 -22.41
CA SER A 159 -25.70 22.07 -22.54
C SER A 159 -25.84 20.54 -22.44
N ASN A 160 -24.77 19.77 -22.62
CA ASN A 160 -24.73 18.31 -22.47
C ASN A 160 -23.93 17.85 -21.23
N ASP A 161 -23.67 18.74 -20.26
CA ASP A 161 -22.94 18.47 -19.01
C ASP A 161 -21.53 17.88 -19.19
N GLN A 162 -20.88 18.16 -20.32
CA GLN A 162 -19.55 17.61 -20.61
C GLN A 162 -18.45 18.29 -19.77
N LEU A 163 -18.50 19.61 -19.58
CA LEU A 163 -17.56 20.34 -18.71
C LEU A 163 -17.77 19.95 -17.26
N PHE A 164 -19.03 19.88 -16.82
CA PHE A 164 -19.38 19.35 -15.50
C PHE A 164 -18.83 17.93 -15.31
N GLY A 165 -19.06 17.03 -16.26
CA GLY A 165 -18.61 15.65 -16.22
C GLY A 165 -17.08 15.52 -16.12
N LEU A 166 -16.34 16.27 -16.94
CA LEU A 166 -14.87 16.27 -16.93
C LEU A 166 -14.31 16.78 -15.62
N THR A 167 -14.84 17.91 -15.14
CA THR A 167 -14.41 18.53 -13.89
C THR A 167 -14.73 17.64 -12.70
N ARG A 168 -15.93 17.04 -12.68
CA ARG A 168 -16.36 16.08 -11.66
C ARG A 168 -15.46 14.85 -11.63
N CYS A 169 -15.12 14.28 -12.79
CA CYS A 169 -14.27 13.09 -12.84
C CYS A 169 -12.89 13.37 -12.22
N PHE A 170 -12.25 14.48 -12.60
CA PHE A 170 -10.97 14.90 -12.01
C PHE A 170 -11.09 15.14 -10.49
N TYR A 171 -12.12 15.88 -10.06
CA TYR A 171 -12.42 16.10 -8.65
C TYR A 171 -12.55 14.79 -7.85
N VAL A 172 -13.29 13.80 -8.37
CA VAL A 172 -13.50 12.53 -7.67
C VAL A 172 -12.17 11.80 -7.47
N ILE A 173 -11.23 11.89 -8.42
CA ILE A 173 -9.89 11.29 -8.25
C ILE A 173 -9.10 12.02 -7.17
N VAL A 174 -9.09 13.36 -7.17
CA VAL A 174 -8.44 14.17 -6.12
C VAL A 174 -9.01 13.83 -4.74
N MET A 175 -10.33 13.81 -4.62
CA MET A 175 -11.04 13.45 -3.38
C MET A 175 -10.69 12.02 -2.94
N MET A 176 -10.68 11.06 -3.87
CA MET A 176 -10.32 9.68 -3.57
C MET A 176 -8.89 9.55 -3.02
N ILE A 177 -7.93 10.30 -3.58
CA ILE A 177 -6.55 10.32 -3.06
C ILE A 177 -6.53 10.85 -1.62
N ILE A 178 -7.17 12.00 -1.38
CA ILE A 178 -7.15 12.68 -0.08
C ILE A 178 -7.86 11.85 1.01
N GLU A 179 -9.00 11.26 0.69
CA GLU A 179 -9.83 10.54 1.65
C GLU A 179 -9.38 9.10 1.92
N ARG A 180 -8.74 8.43 0.95
CA ARG A 180 -8.32 7.02 1.12
C ARG A 180 -6.90 6.85 1.62
N LEU A 181 -5.99 7.77 1.30
CA LEU A 181 -4.59 7.69 1.71
C LEU A 181 -4.33 8.50 2.98
N THR A 182 -5.15 8.28 4.01
CA THR A 182 -5.08 9.03 5.27
C THR A 182 -4.06 8.44 6.24
N SER A 183 -3.63 9.26 7.21
CA SER A 183 -2.72 8.82 8.29
C SER A 183 -3.32 7.71 9.15
N SER A 184 -4.65 7.66 9.30
CA SER A 184 -5.35 6.58 10.00
C SER A 184 -5.26 5.24 9.28
N GLU A 185 -5.16 5.25 7.95
CA GLU A 185 -4.95 4.06 7.12
C GLU A 185 -3.47 3.69 6.95
N GLY A 186 -2.56 4.41 7.64
CA GLY A 186 -1.13 4.14 7.62
C GLY A 186 -0.37 4.80 6.47
N PHE A 187 -0.95 5.80 5.81
CA PHE A 187 -0.34 6.55 4.72
C PHE A 187 0.07 7.96 5.14
N SER A 188 1.23 8.40 4.66
CA SER A 188 1.80 9.71 4.90
C SER A 188 1.25 10.77 3.93
N SER A 189 1.36 12.04 4.32
CA SER A 189 1.07 13.16 3.40
C SER A 189 2.01 13.17 2.18
N GLN A 190 3.22 12.61 2.29
CA GLN A 190 4.15 12.47 1.16
C GLN A 190 3.63 11.46 0.13
N GLU A 191 3.08 10.33 0.58
CA GLU A 191 2.44 9.34 -0.30
C GLU A 191 1.23 9.96 -1.02
N ARG A 192 0.41 10.79 -0.35
CA ARG A 192 -0.70 11.52 -0.98
C ARG A 192 -0.23 12.51 -2.04
N MET A 193 0.73 13.35 -1.66
CA MET A 193 1.34 14.37 -2.53
C MET A 193 1.91 13.73 -3.80
N TYR A 194 2.56 12.56 -3.68
CA TYR A 194 3.06 11.79 -4.81
C TYR A 194 1.93 11.37 -5.77
N HIS A 195 0.80 10.87 -5.25
CA HIS A 195 -0.33 10.46 -6.08
C HIS A 195 -1.06 11.64 -6.72
N LEU A 196 -1.19 12.77 -6.03
CA LEU A 196 -1.74 13.99 -6.62
C LEU A 196 -0.86 14.51 -7.76
N LYS A 197 0.47 14.53 -7.58
CA LYS A 197 1.42 14.86 -8.66
C LYS A 197 1.31 13.88 -9.82
N THR A 198 1.16 12.60 -9.53
CA THR A 198 0.96 11.57 -10.55
C THR A 198 -0.32 11.84 -11.35
N LEU A 199 -1.44 12.11 -10.68
CA LEU A 199 -2.70 12.46 -11.34
C LEU A 199 -2.50 13.63 -12.31
N VAL A 200 -1.90 14.71 -11.82
CA VAL A 200 -1.66 15.91 -12.61
C VAL A 200 -0.74 15.63 -13.80
N ASN A 201 0.40 14.97 -13.59
CA ASN A 201 1.35 14.67 -14.67
C ASN A 201 0.80 13.71 -15.73
N PHE A 202 -0.11 12.81 -15.36
CA PHE A 202 -0.74 11.86 -16.29
C PHE A 202 -2.04 12.41 -16.91
N THR A 203 -2.56 13.53 -16.43
CA THR A 203 -3.72 14.19 -17.05
C THR A 203 -3.26 14.96 -18.29
N ASN A 204 -4.03 14.86 -19.39
CA ASN A 204 -3.72 15.61 -20.60
C ASN A 204 -3.66 17.12 -20.30
N PHE A 205 -2.63 17.81 -20.80
CA PHE A 205 -2.45 19.24 -20.51
C PHE A 205 -3.63 20.11 -20.98
N ALA A 206 -4.24 19.81 -22.12
CA ALA A 206 -5.45 20.51 -22.56
C ALA A 206 -6.63 20.24 -21.61
N GLN A 207 -6.75 19.01 -21.09
CA GLN A 207 -7.76 18.70 -20.08
C GLN A 207 -7.51 19.46 -18.76
N LEU A 208 -6.25 19.58 -18.31
CA LEU A 208 -5.92 20.37 -17.12
C LEU A 208 -6.32 21.83 -17.28
N ARG A 209 -5.98 22.44 -18.43
CA ARG A 209 -6.38 23.83 -18.73
C ARG A 209 -7.90 23.99 -18.74
N LEU A 210 -8.63 23.03 -19.33
CA LEU A 210 -10.09 23.03 -19.29
C LEU A 210 -10.63 22.94 -17.85
N VAL A 211 -10.06 22.06 -17.03
CA VAL A 211 -10.41 21.98 -15.60
C VAL A 211 -10.12 23.30 -14.89
N PHE A 212 -9.02 24.01 -15.21
CA PHE A 212 -8.71 25.31 -14.62
C PHE A 212 -9.67 26.41 -15.07
N ILE A 213 -10.07 26.42 -16.34
CA ILE A 213 -11.15 27.30 -16.84
C ILE A 213 -12.43 27.03 -16.06
N CYS A 214 -12.82 25.77 -15.88
CA CYS A 214 -13.99 25.42 -15.08
C CYS A 214 -13.82 25.84 -13.62
N ILE A 215 -12.65 25.62 -13.02
CA ILE A 215 -12.35 26.08 -11.66
C ILE A 215 -12.55 27.59 -11.57
N GLN A 216 -11.97 28.37 -12.48
CA GLN A 216 -12.01 29.82 -12.45
C GLN A 216 -13.44 30.37 -12.58
N PHE A 217 -14.20 29.91 -13.58
CA PHE A 217 -15.46 30.55 -13.98
C PHE A 217 -16.75 29.80 -13.58
N MET A 218 -16.69 28.48 -13.39
CA MET A 218 -17.88 27.66 -13.14
C MET A 218 -18.15 27.45 -11.65
N ASP A 219 -19.43 27.48 -11.27
CA ASP A 219 -19.88 27.34 -9.87
C ASP A 219 -20.34 25.90 -9.55
N PHE A 220 -19.45 24.93 -9.74
CA PHE A 220 -19.72 23.53 -9.41
C PHE A 220 -19.23 23.18 -8.01
N GLU A 221 -19.81 22.15 -7.39
CA GLU A 221 -19.27 21.63 -6.12
C GLU A 221 -17.85 21.08 -6.31
N SER A 222 -17.59 20.47 -7.47
CA SER A 222 -16.26 19.99 -7.86
C SER A 222 -15.23 21.12 -7.93
N THR A 223 -15.59 22.28 -8.48
CA THR A 223 -14.68 23.43 -8.58
C THR A 223 -14.40 24.05 -7.21
N LYS A 224 -15.43 24.17 -6.36
CA LYS A 224 -15.30 24.65 -4.97
C LYS A 224 -14.34 23.80 -4.15
N TYR A 225 -14.48 22.47 -4.22
CA TYR A 225 -13.60 21.56 -3.50
C TYR A 225 -12.15 21.64 -4.00
N LEU A 226 -11.94 21.67 -5.31
CA LEU A 226 -10.60 21.79 -5.89
C LEU A 226 -9.91 23.11 -5.49
N LYS A 227 -10.67 24.22 -5.38
CA LYS A 227 -10.15 25.49 -4.86
C LYS A 227 -9.78 25.43 -3.38
N SER A 228 -10.57 24.76 -2.55
CA SER A 228 -10.39 24.76 -1.09
C SER A 228 -9.39 23.71 -0.58
N SER A 229 -9.03 22.73 -1.41
CA SER A 229 -8.10 21.66 -1.05
C SER A 229 -6.64 22.14 -0.98
N ILE A 230 -6.12 22.33 0.24
CA ILE A 230 -4.74 22.80 0.48
C ILE A 230 -3.71 21.86 -0.17
N GLU A 231 -3.84 20.54 0.01
CA GLU A 231 -2.88 19.59 -0.56
C GLU A 231 -2.85 19.64 -2.09
N PHE A 232 -4.01 19.85 -2.73
CA PHE A 232 -4.06 20.01 -4.18
C PHE A 232 -3.45 21.35 -4.61
N GLN A 233 -3.75 22.45 -3.92
CA GLN A 233 -3.13 23.76 -4.18
C GLN A 233 -1.60 23.70 -4.04
N ASP A 234 -1.08 23.00 -3.04
CA ASP A 234 0.36 22.82 -2.83
C ASP A 234 1.03 22.08 -4.01
N VAL A 235 0.40 21.00 -4.51
CA VAL A 235 0.86 20.27 -5.71
C VAL A 235 0.93 21.19 -6.91
N MET A 236 -0.13 21.97 -7.12
CA MET A 236 -0.27 22.87 -8.26
C MET A 236 0.80 23.96 -8.24
N ASN A 237 1.04 24.56 -7.07
CA ASN A 237 2.12 25.53 -6.86
C ASN A 237 3.51 24.91 -7.08
N GLU A 238 3.76 23.70 -6.59
CA GLU A 238 5.05 23.02 -6.77
C GLU A 238 5.34 22.69 -8.24
N LEU A 239 4.30 22.35 -9.01
CA LEU A 239 4.41 22.08 -10.45
C LEU A 239 4.40 23.37 -11.29
N GLY A 240 4.32 24.55 -10.66
CA GLY A 240 4.35 25.84 -11.35
C GLY A 240 3.09 26.14 -12.18
N MET A 241 1.95 25.54 -11.84
CA MET A 241 0.68 25.76 -12.52
C MET A 241 -0.23 26.65 -11.67
N ASN A 242 -0.68 27.76 -12.24
CA ASN A 242 -1.63 28.67 -11.60
C ASN A 242 -3.04 28.44 -12.15
N PHE A 243 -4.06 28.61 -11.31
CA PHE A 243 -5.47 28.50 -11.68
C PHE A 243 -5.98 29.71 -12.44
N GLU A 244 -5.32 30.86 -12.31
CA GLU A 244 -5.61 32.07 -13.08
C GLU A 244 -4.80 32.03 -14.38
N LEU A 245 -5.39 31.44 -15.41
CA LEU A 245 -4.81 31.39 -16.76
C LEU A 245 -5.20 32.61 -17.61
N TYR A 246 -6.30 33.31 -17.26
CA TYR A 246 -6.96 34.34 -18.07
C TYR A 246 -7.53 35.49 -17.25
#